data_AF-A0A7R7DMQ3-F1
#
_entry.id   AF-A0A7R7DMQ3-F1
#
_cell.length_a   1.000
_cell.length_b   1.000
_cell.length_c   1.000
_cell.angle_alpha   90.00
_cell.angle_beta   90.00
_cell.angle_gamma   90.00
#
_symmetry.space_group_name_H-M   'P 1'
#
loop_
_entity.id
_entity.type
_entity.pdbx_description
1 polymer ?
#
loop_
_entity_poly.entity_id
_entity_poly.type
_entity_poly.pdbx_seq_one_letter_code
_entity_poly.pdbx_strand_id
1 'polypeptide(L)'
;MAQQQPSLNFFEQANSQPDFTVVLRGYDRAQVDDFVQRLNAALAQSEGNRGEAEQRMNDAQRRLRQAEQRTAALEQKLGDQSKQLEENSRPTLSGLGTKVEHILRLAEEQANEHRAEAKREAEGILSAARLEAREITDKARAESAAVKSGAEREATATKTAAEREASETRVQARRESDNLRADAERETKQQRTATAHEIAETKATAEREVSTMRATAEREITQLRAKAMREAEERRAEAAKLLAEAKDKRDKELQALALELAERREKSEREESERHTAAVAQTQKLVSEAEQRAKAAEDRAKEIEHRAETRRQESERTANETVDKAKALADKTLSEAQAEATRVTSEARSEADITTTAARREVEDLTRQRDQITAQLGQLREMLGGLANFGGAPAAAAAAAAESVDSKSEASSEKSSGKSGGKSGSDDQTQRIPATSGS
;
A
#
# COMPACT_ATOMS: atom_id res chain seq x y z
N MET A 1 -100.93 82.44 -17.03
CA MET A 1 -100.57 81.60 -15.86
C MET A 1 -99.11 81.85 -15.52
N ALA A 2 -98.74 81.77 -14.25
CA ALA A 2 -97.44 82.19 -13.74
C ALA A 2 -96.39 81.05 -13.76
N GLN A 3 -95.12 81.47 -13.75
CA GLN A 3 -93.98 80.83 -13.08
C GLN A 3 -93.83 79.30 -13.18
N GLN A 4 -92.78 78.85 -13.87
CA GLN A 4 -91.61 78.26 -13.20
C GLN A 4 -90.44 78.13 -14.21
N GLN A 5 -89.40 78.95 -14.02
CA GLN A 5 -88.08 78.72 -14.63
C GLN A 5 -87.18 78.09 -13.55
N PRO A 6 -86.78 76.81 -13.66
CA PRO A 6 -85.74 76.27 -12.80
C PRO A 6 -84.35 76.62 -13.36
N SER A 7 -83.65 77.51 -12.65
CA SER A 7 -82.19 77.55 -12.55
C SER A 7 -81.35 77.32 -13.82
N LEU A 8 -81.18 78.37 -14.65
CA LEU A 8 -80.18 78.41 -15.72
C LEU A 8 -78.78 78.90 -15.26
N ASN A 9 -78.50 78.88 -13.96
CA ASN A 9 -77.21 79.34 -13.39
C ASN A 9 -76.12 78.24 -13.34
N PHE A 10 -76.33 77.08 -13.98
CA PHE A 10 -75.32 76.01 -14.05
C PHE A 10 -74.42 76.11 -15.30
N PHE A 11 -74.93 76.67 -16.40
CA PHE A 11 -74.28 76.59 -17.73
C PHE A 11 -73.44 77.82 -18.12
N GLU A 12 -73.36 78.85 -17.28
CA GLU A 12 -72.54 80.05 -17.57
C GLU A 12 -71.02 79.82 -17.31
N GLN A 13 -70.65 78.63 -16.84
CA GLN A 13 -69.25 78.19 -16.66
C GLN A 13 -68.80 77.21 -17.77
N ALA A 14 -69.22 77.46 -19.01
CA ALA A 14 -68.97 76.62 -20.19
C ALA A 14 -67.49 76.54 -20.67
N ASN A 15 -66.52 76.90 -19.81
CA ASN A 15 -65.09 76.72 -20.06
C ASN A 15 -64.33 76.13 -18.86
N SER A 16 -65.06 75.67 -17.84
CA SER A 16 -64.51 74.97 -16.67
C SER A 16 -64.66 73.46 -16.87
N GLN A 17 -63.55 72.74 -17.01
CA GLN A 17 -63.59 71.27 -16.96
C GLN A 17 -64.16 70.84 -15.59
N PRO A 18 -65.12 69.88 -15.54
CA PRO A 18 -65.57 69.32 -14.28
C PRO A 18 -64.43 68.52 -13.65
N ASP A 19 -63.82 69.04 -12.59
CA ASP A 19 -62.68 68.39 -11.93
C ASP A 19 -63.19 67.27 -11.00
N PHE A 20 -62.92 66.02 -11.38
CA PHE A 20 -63.35 64.83 -10.64
C PHE A 20 -62.27 64.38 -9.65
N THR A 21 -62.67 63.98 -8.45
CA THR A 21 -61.74 63.48 -7.43
C THR A 21 -61.12 62.14 -7.82
N VAL A 22 -59.78 62.09 -7.86
CA VAL A 22 -59.03 60.90 -8.30
C VAL A 22 -58.79 59.94 -7.13
N VAL A 23 -59.14 58.66 -7.33
CA VAL A 23 -58.94 57.56 -6.38
C VAL A 23 -58.08 56.44 -6.97
N LEU A 24 -57.38 55.70 -6.12
CA LEU A 24 -56.31 54.75 -6.48
C LEU A 24 -56.71 53.61 -7.44
N ARG A 25 -58.02 53.35 -7.56
CA ARG A 25 -58.63 52.62 -8.69
C ARG A 25 -59.81 53.45 -9.19
N GLY A 26 -59.66 54.09 -10.33
CA GLY A 26 -60.67 54.89 -11.00
C GLY A 26 -60.68 54.62 -12.50
N TYR A 27 -61.57 55.32 -13.22
CA TYR A 27 -61.62 55.27 -14.69
C TYR A 27 -60.43 56.00 -15.31
N ASP A 28 -60.04 55.59 -16.52
CA ASP A 28 -58.99 56.24 -17.31
C ASP A 28 -59.42 57.66 -17.71
N ARG A 29 -58.69 58.66 -17.22
CA ARG A 29 -59.00 60.09 -17.42
C ARG A 29 -59.09 60.45 -18.90
N ALA A 30 -58.18 59.94 -19.74
CA ALA A 30 -58.17 60.27 -21.16
C ALA A 30 -59.43 59.76 -21.87
N GLN A 31 -59.90 58.55 -21.54
CA GLN A 31 -61.12 57.98 -22.12
C GLN A 31 -62.39 58.69 -21.63
N VAL A 32 -62.40 59.16 -20.37
CA VAL A 32 -63.49 59.98 -19.83
C VAL A 32 -63.54 61.34 -20.51
N ASP A 33 -62.40 62.02 -20.67
CA ASP A 33 -62.31 63.32 -21.34
C ASP A 33 -62.78 63.23 -22.81
N ASP A 34 -62.35 62.21 -23.56
CA ASP A 34 -62.81 61.93 -24.93
C ASP A 34 -64.32 61.61 -25.00
N PHE A 35 -64.89 60.99 -23.96
CA PHE A 35 -66.33 60.70 -23.89
C PHE A 35 -67.15 61.96 -23.57
N VAL A 36 -66.68 62.79 -22.65
CA VAL A 36 -67.29 64.09 -22.30
C VAL A 36 -67.24 65.05 -23.48
N GLN A 37 -66.13 65.12 -24.22
CA GLN A 37 -66.07 65.94 -25.45
C GLN A 37 -67.09 65.50 -26.51
N ARG A 38 -67.25 64.18 -26.72
CA ARG A 38 -68.27 63.64 -27.64
C ARG A 38 -69.70 63.94 -27.19
N LEU A 39 -69.98 63.87 -25.89
CA LEU A 39 -71.29 64.26 -25.33
C LEU A 39 -71.56 65.76 -25.52
N ASN A 40 -70.59 66.62 -25.24
CA ASN A 40 -70.74 68.08 -25.42
C ASN A 40 -70.97 68.45 -26.90
N ALA A 41 -70.26 67.80 -27.83
CA ALA A 41 -70.47 67.98 -29.27
C ALA A 41 -71.89 67.53 -29.70
N ALA A 42 -72.37 66.39 -29.20
CA ALA A 42 -73.72 65.90 -29.47
C ALA A 42 -74.81 66.82 -28.88
N LEU A 43 -74.57 67.39 -27.70
CA LEU A 43 -75.48 68.36 -27.07
C LEU A 43 -75.59 69.64 -27.90
N ALA A 44 -74.45 70.24 -28.28
CA ALA A 44 -74.41 71.44 -29.12
C ALA A 44 -75.09 71.22 -30.49
N GLN A 45 -74.91 70.04 -31.10
CA GLN A 45 -75.60 69.66 -32.32
C GLN A 45 -77.12 69.55 -32.12
N SER A 46 -77.57 68.96 -31.01
CA SER A 46 -78.99 68.85 -30.65
C SER A 46 -79.65 70.23 -30.44
N GLU A 47 -78.93 71.15 -29.80
CA GLU A 47 -79.39 72.53 -29.58
C GLU A 47 -79.48 73.32 -30.89
N GLY A 48 -78.51 73.16 -31.79
CA GLY A 48 -78.56 73.74 -33.15
C GLY A 48 -79.78 73.23 -33.94
N ASN A 49 -80.00 71.91 -33.95
CA ASN A 49 -81.16 71.29 -34.59
C ASN A 49 -82.51 71.81 -34.02
N ARG A 50 -82.59 72.03 -32.71
CA ARG A 50 -83.78 72.62 -32.06
C ARG A 50 -83.99 74.07 -32.50
N GLY A 51 -82.93 74.88 -32.57
CA GLY A 51 -83.00 76.27 -33.03
C GLY A 51 -83.52 76.39 -34.48
N GLU A 52 -83.06 75.54 -35.39
CA GLU A 52 -83.59 75.50 -36.76
C GLU A 52 -85.07 75.10 -36.81
N ALA A 53 -85.50 74.13 -36.00
CA ALA A 53 -86.90 73.70 -35.94
C ALA A 53 -87.82 74.83 -35.44
N GLU A 54 -87.39 75.59 -34.43
CA GLU A 54 -88.12 76.74 -33.89
C GLU A 54 -88.24 77.87 -34.93
N GLN A 55 -87.19 78.14 -35.72
CA GLN A 55 -87.27 79.10 -36.83
C GLN A 55 -88.29 78.68 -37.90
N ARG A 56 -88.27 77.42 -38.32
CA ARG A 56 -89.23 76.87 -39.30
C ARG A 56 -90.68 76.97 -38.80
N MET A 57 -90.94 76.75 -37.51
CA MET A 57 -92.28 76.94 -36.93
C MET A 57 -92.74 78.40 -36.95
N ASN A 58 -91.86 79.36 -36.61
CA ASN A 58 -92.19 80.78 -36.63
C ASN A 58 -92.56 81.27 -38.03
N ASP A 59 -91.85 80.84 -39.08
CA ASP A 59 -92.17 81.19 -40.46
C ASP A 59 -93.47 80.55 -40.95
N ALA A 60 -93.78 79.32 -40.54
CA ALA A 60 -95.06 78.68 -40.83
C ALA A 60 -96.23 79.46 -40.20
N GLN A 61 -96.10 79.88 -38.94
CA GLN A 61 -97.12 80.70 -38.26
C GLN A 61 -97.34 82.06 -38.95
N ARG A 62 -96.29 82.69 -39.47
CA ARG A 62 -96.40 83.96 -40.23
C ARG A 62 -97.19 83.78 -41.53
N ARG A 63 -96.96 82.67 -42.26
CA ARG A 63 -97.70 82.35 -43.49
C ARG A 63 -99.18 82.09 -43.23
N LEU A 64 -99.52 81.41 -42.13
CA LEU A 64 -100.91 81.14 -41.76
C LEU A 64 -101.70 82.45 -41.54
N ARG A 65 -101.17 83.38 -40.75
CA ARG A 65 -101.81 84.69 -40.49
C ARG A 65 -102.06 85.50 -41.77
N GLN A 66 -101.16 85.41 -42.76
CA GLN A 66 -101.34 86.08 -44.05
C GLN A 66 -102.46 85.45 -44.90
N ALA A 67 -102.72 84.14 -44.75
CA ALA A 67 -103.83 83.47 -45.42
C ALA A 67 -105.18 83.88 -44.79
N GLU A 68 -105.26 83.88 -43.46
CA GLU A 68 -106.46 84.28 -42.69
C GLU A 68 -106.91 85.72 -42.99
N GLN A 69 -105.97 86.65 -43.19
CA GLN A 69 -106.29 88.02 -43.60
C GLN A 69 -106.88 88.11 -45.01
N ARG A 70 -106.49 87.21 -45.93
CA ARG A 70 -107.00 87.20 -47.31
C ARG A 70 -108.42 86.64 -47.39
N THR A 71 -108.76 85.64 -46.57
CA THR A 71 -110.12 85.07 -46.54
C THR A 71 -111.14 86.08 -46.01
N ALA A 72 -110.84 86.76 -44.90
CA ALA A 72 -111.72 87.79 -44.34
C ALA A 72 -112.00 88.95 -45.33
N ALA A 73 -111.00 89.35 -46.11
CA ALA A 73 -111.14 90.40 -47.13
C ALA A 73 -111.99 89.99 -48.36
N LEU A 74 -112.18 88.69 -48.59
CA LEU A 74 -113.07 88.18 -49.65
C LEU A 74 -114.52 88.08 -49.17
N GLU A 75 -114.74 87.64 -47.93
CA GLU A 75 -116.07 87.56 -47.31
C GLU A 75 -116.78 88.91 -47.27
N GLN A 76 -116.06 89.98 -46.92
CA GLN A 76 -116.61 91.34 -46.90
C GLN A 76 -117.12 91.79 -48.27
N LYS A 77 -116.38 91.50 -49.35
CA LYS A 77 -116.78 91.89 -50.72
C LYS A 77 -118.06 91.21 -51.19
N LEU A 78 -118.29 89.95 -50.78
CA LEU A 78 -119.51 89.22 -51.12
C LEU A 78 -120.74 89.82 -50.42
N GLY A 79 -120.58 90.27 -49.17
CA GLY A 79 -121.66 90.92 -48.40
C GLY A 79 -122.06 92.32 -48.89
N ASP A 80 -121.18 93.02 -49.60
CA ASP A 80 -121.50 94.30 -50.24
C ASP A 80 -122.20 94.09 -51.59
N GLN A 81 -121.82 93.05 -52.35
CA GLN A 81 -122.48 92.70 -53.62
C GLN A 81 -123.91 92.21 -53.44
N SER A 82 -124.23 91.48 -52.36
CA SER A 82 -125.58 90.99 -52.11
C SER A 82 -126.60 92.12 -51.86
N LYS A 83 -126.21 93.20 -51.17
CA LYS A 83 -127.09 94.35 -50.89
C LYS A 83 -127.49 95.12 -52.16
N GLN A 84 -126.56 95.26 -53.11
CA GLN A 84 -126.81 95.94 -54.39
C GLN A 84 -127.87 95.24 -55.25
N LEU A 85 -128.13 93.95 -55.02
CA LEU A 85 -129.16 93.18 -55.72
C LEU A 85 -130.56 93.36 -55.12
N GLU A 86 -130.68 93.68 -53.82
CA GLU A 86 -131.97 93.85 -53.14
C GLU A 86 -132.63 95.20 -53.45
N GLU A 87 -131.85 96.25 -53.67
CA GLU A 87 -132.35 97.61 -53.94
C GLU A 87 -133.00 97.77 -55.32
N ASN A 88 -132.77 96.83 -56.24
CA ASN A 88 -133.01 97.01 -57.67
C ASN A 88 -134.34 96.38 -58.19
N SER A 89 -135.35 96.22 -57.33
CA SER A 89 -136.60 95.52 -57.70
C SER A 89 -137.89 96.06 -57.06
N ARG A 90 -138.47 97.10 -57.69
CA ARG A 90 -139.93 97.23 -57.99
C ARG A 90 -140.23 98.55 -58.71
N PRO A 91 -140.89 98.50 -59.88
CA PRO A 91 -142.29 98.90 -59.91
C PRO A 91 -143.20 97.90 -60.65
N THR A 92 -144.47 97.83 -60.24
CA THR A 92 -145.50 97.01 -60.89
C THR A 92 -146.38 97.85 -61.83
N LEU A 93 -146.71 97.29 -63.00
CA LEU A 93 -147.64 97.92 -63.96
C LEU A 93 -148.82 96.97 -64.24
N SER A 94 -150.04 97.50 -64.21
CA SER A 94 -151.31 96.74 -64.32
C SER A 94 -151.64 96.28 -65.76
N GLY A 95 -150.68 95.66 -66.45
CA GLY A 95 -150.81 95.08 -67.80
C GLY A 95 -150.31 93.63 -67.86
N LEU A 96 -150.42 92.92 -66.74
CA LEU A 96 -149.53 91.83 -66.32
C LEU A 96 -150.06 90.41 -66.65
N GLY A 97 -150.92 90.27 -67.68
CA GLY A 97 -151.52 88.98 -68.07
C GLY A 97 -150.79 88.33 -69.24
N THR A 98 -151.11 88.73 -70.46
CA THR A 98 -150.57 88.13 -71.70
C THR A 98 -149.09 88.44 -71.95
N LYS A 99 -148.62 89.63 -71.56
CA LYS A 99 -147.18 89.92 -71.54
C LYS A 99 -146.44 89.08 -70.50
N VAL A 100 -147.07 88.71 -69.38
CA VAL A 100 -146.43 87.82 -68.39
C VAL A 100 -146.35 86.40 -68.90
N GLU A 101 -147.38 85.86 -69.55
CA GLU A 101 -147.29 84.53 -70.14
C GLU A 101 -146.18 84.46 -71.20
N HIS A 102 -146.05 85.48 -72.05
CA HIS A 102 -144.96 85.56 -73.03
C HIS A 102 -143.58 85.78 -72.36
N ILE A 103 -143.48 86.65 -71.35
CA ILE A 103 -142.22 86.89 -70.62
C ILE A 103 -141.82 85.67 -69.78
N LEU A 104 -142.76 84.96 -69.17
CA LEU A 104 -142.49 83.72 -68.42
C LEU A 104 -142.08 82.60 -69.36
N ARG A 105 -142.73 82.46 -70.52
CA ARG A 105 -142.31 81.48 -71.54
C ARG A 105 -140.92 81.80 -72.08
N LEU A 106 -140.66 83.06 -72.44
CA LEU A 106 -139.35 83.51 -72.91
C LEU A 106 -138.28 83.38 -71.82
N ALA A 107 -138.61 83.70 -70.56
CA ALA A 107 -137.71 83.54 -69.43
C ALA A 107 -137.51 82.07 -69.03
N GLU A 108 -138.48 81.20 -69.24
CA GLU A 108 -138.33 79.74 -69.06
C GLU A 108 -137.47 79.15 -70.18
N GLU A 109 -137.66 79.59 -71.43
CA GLU A 109 -136.82 79.23 -72.57
C GLU A 109 -135.37 79.71 -72.36
N GLN A 110 -135.17 80.99 -72.00
CA GLN A 110 -133.86 81.55 -71.64
C GLN A 110 -133.26 80.91 -70.38
N ALA A 111 -134.04 80.59 -69.34
CA ALA A 111 -133.53 79.90 -68.16
C ALA A 111 -133.12 78.46 -68.46
N ASN A 112 -133.84 77.78 -69.37
CA ASN A 112 -133.47 76.44 -69.83
C ASN A 112 -132.26 76.49 -70.78
N GLU A 113 -132.13 77.52 -71.62
CA GLU A 113 -130.94 77.80 -72.42
C GLU A 113 -129.73 78.07 -71.53
N HIS A 114 -129.79 79.02 -70.60
CA HIS A 114 -128.72 79.30 -69.65
C HIS A 114 -128.38 78.09 -68.74
N ARG A 115 -129.36 77.26 -68.36
CA ARG A 115 -129.08 75.98 -67.68
C ARG A 115 -128.35 74.99 -68.58
N ALA A 116 -128.68 74.94 -69.88
CA ALA A 116 -128.00 74.09 -70.84
C ALA A 116 -126.58 74.59 -71.15
N GLU A 117 -126.38 75.91 -71.26
CA GLU A 117 -125.08 76.57 -71.36
C GLU A 117 -124.22 76.29 -70.13
N ALA A 118 -124.68 76.65 -68.93
CA ALA A 118 -123.96 76.41 -67.68
C ALA A 118 -123.65 74.92 -67.45
N LYS A 119 -124.52 74.00 -67.90
CA LYS A 119 -124.26 72.56 -67.88
C LYS A 119 -123.14 72.17 -68.86
N ARG A 120 -123.16 72.67 -70.10
CA ARG A 120 -122.07 72.43 -71.08
C ARG A 120 -120.75 73.01 -70.59
N GLU A 121 -120.76 74.20 -70.00
CA GLU A 121 -119.58 74.82 -69.39
C GLU A 121 -119.04 74.01 -68.22
N ALA A 122 -119.90 73.56 -67.30
CA ALA A 122 -119.51 72.71 -66.19
C ALA A 122 -118.96 71.35 -66.67
N GLU A 123 -119.58 70.72 -67.68
CA GLU A 123 -119.07 69.50 -68.31
C GLU A 123 -117.72 69.75 -69.00
N GLY A 124 -117.55 70.91 -69.66
CA GLY A 124 -116.29 71.38 -70.23
C GLY A 124 -115.19 71.53 -69.18
N ILE A 125 -115.43 72.28 -68.11
CA ILE A 125 -114.49 72.49 -67.00
C ILE A 125 -114.13 71.15 -66.34
N LEU A 126 -115.12 70.27 -66.08
CA LEU A 126 -114.87 68.94 -65.53
C LEU A 126 -114.05 68.06 -66.48
N SER A 127 -114.25 68.17 -67.80
CA SER A 127 -113.45 67.44 -68.78
C SER A 127 -112.00 67.93 -68.83
N ALA A 128 -111.78 69.26 -68.79
CA ALA A 128 -110.46 69.88 -68.76
C ALA A 128 -109.71 69.54 -67.46
N ALA A 129 -110.35 69.70 -66.30
CA ALA A 129 -109.77 69.36 -65.01
C ALA A 129 -109.45 67.86 -64.88
N ARG A 130 -110.25 66.97 -65.50
CA ARG A 130 -109.94 65.52 -65.58
C ARG A 130 -108.76 65.22 -66.50
N LEU A 131 -108.58 65.98 -67.59
CA LEU A 131 -107.44 65.85 -68.49
C LEU A 131 -106.15 66.33 -67.79
N GLU A 132 -106.19 67.52 -67.20
CA GLU A 132 -105.08 68.11 -66.45
C GLU A 132 -104.67 67.24 -65.26
N ALA A 133 -105.63 66.73 -64.47
CA ALA A 133 -105.34 65.79 -63.39
C ALA A 133 -104.67 64.50 -63.88
N ARG A 134 -105.10 63.95 -65.04
CA ARG A 134 -104.43 62.79 -65.66
C ARG A 134 -103.00 63.13 -66.05
N GLU A 135 -102.79 64.22 -66.78
CA GLU A 135 -101.45 64.68 -67.17
C GLU A 135 -100.53 64.89 -65.97
N ILE A 136 -101.00 65.50 -64.89
CA ILE A 136 -100.23 65.66 -63.65
C ILE A 136 -99.87 64.29 -63.06
N THR A 137 -100.82 63.35 -62.97
CA THR A 137 -100.53 62.01 -62.45
C THR A 137 -99.57 61.22 -63.33
N ASP A 138 -99.63 61.38 -64.65
CA ASP A 138 -98.77 60.65 -65.59
C ASP A 138 -97.36 61.26 -65.67
N LYS A 139 -97.23 62.59 -65.59
CA LYS A 139 -95.94 63.28 -65.37
C LYS A 139 -95.30 62.84 -64.06
N ALA A 140 -96.04 62.89 -62.95
CA ALA A 140 -95.55 62.47 -61.63
C ALA A 140 -95.15 60.98 -61.59
N ARG A 141 -95.88 60.09 -62.28
CA ARG A 141 -95.51 58.68 -62.46
C ARG A 141 -94.24 58.51 -63.28
N ALA A 142 -94.10 59.24 -64.40
CA ALA A 142 -92.93 59.19 -65.26
C ALA A 142 -91.68 59.69 -64.53
N GLU A 143 -91.77 60.81 -63.83
CA GLU A 143 -90.69 61.35 -62.97
C GLU A 143 -90.33 60.35 -61.86
N SER A 144 -91.32 59.80 -61.16
CA SER A 144 -91.09 58.78 -60.12
C SER A 144 -90.41 57.52 -60.66
N ALA A 145 -90.78 57.07 -61.87
CA ALA A 145 -90.15 55.93 -62.53
C ALA A 145 -88.71 56.24 -62.99
N ALA A 146 -88.46 57.45 -63.50
CA ALA A 146 -87.14 57.91 -63.87
C ALA A 146 -86.20 58.00 -62.65
N VAL A 147 -86.67 58.59 -61.54
CA VAL A 147 -85.90 58.69 -60.29
C VAL A 147 -85.60 57.29 -59.73
N LYS A 148 -86.57 56.37 -59.73
CA LYS A 148 -86.34 54.98 -59.30
C LYS A 148 -85.30 54.27 -60.18
N SER A 149 -85.42 54.36 -61.50
CA SER A 149 -84.45 53.72 -62.41
C SER A 149 -83.06 54.36 -62.31
N GLY A 150 -82.97 55.66 -62.04
CA GLY A 150 -81.72 56.34 -61.72
C GLY A 150 -81.08 55.78 -60.44
N ALA A 151 -81.82 55.79 -59.34
CA ALA A 151 -81.36 55.27 -58.04
C ALA A 151 -80.97 53.78 -58.09
N GLU A 152 -81.69 52.94 -58.84
CA GLU A 152 -81.34 51.53 -59.05
C GLU A 152 -80.03 51.37 -59.84
N ARG A 153 -79.79 52.21 -60.86
CA ARG A 153 -78.53 52.22 -61.62
C ARG A 153 -77.36 52.72 -60.77
N GLU A 154 -77.56 53.75 -59.96
CA GLU A 154 -76.54 54.27 -59.05
C GLU A 154 -76.22 53.27 -57.93
N ALA A 155 -77.23 52.60 -57.35
CA ALA A 155 -77.04 51.55 -56.36
C ALA A 155 -76.31 50.32 -56.93
N THR A 156 -76.62 49.92 -58.17
CA THR A 156 -75.92 48.80 -58.83
C THR A 156 -74.49 49.18 -59.26
N ALA A 157 -74.27 50.42 -59.72
CA ALA A 157 -72.94 50.92 -60.05
C ALA A 157 -72.03 51.04 -58.81
N THR A 158 -72.52 51.65 -57.72
CA THR A 158 -71.79 51.77 -56.45
C THR A 158 -71.50 50.41 -55.83
N LYS A 159 -72.47 49.48 -55.82
CA LYS A 159 -72.25 48.10 -55.40
C LYS A 159 -71.17 47.40 -56.23
N THR A 160 -71.23 47.52 -57.56
CA THR A 160 -70.24 46.91 -58.46
C THR A 160 -68.84 47.50 -58.25
N ALA A 161 -68.73 48.81 -58.01
CA ALA A 161 -67.47 49.47 -57.70
C ALA A 161 -66.88 48.97 -56.36
N ALA A 162 -67.70 48.94 -55.30
CA ALA A 162 -67.28 48.44 -53.98
C ALA A 162 -66.91 46.95 -54.00
N GLU A 163 -67.62 46.12 -54.78
CA GLU A 163 -67.28 44.70 -54.97
C GLU A 163 -65.94 44.52 -55.69
N ARG A 164 -65.64 45.36 -56.69
CA ARG A 164 -64.34 45.37 -57.38
C ARG A 164 -63.21 45.81 -56.45
N GLU A 165 -63.34 46.95 -55.80
CA GLU A 165 -62.35 47.48 -54.85
C GLU A 165 -62.07 46.48 -53.71
N ALA A 166 -63.11 45.87 -53.14
CA ALA A 166 -62.96 44.83 -52.12
C ALA A 166 -62.27 43.57 -52.67
N SER A 167 -62.49 43.22 -53.94
CA SER A 167 -61.79 42.10 -54.59
C SER A 167 -60.31 42.40 -54.84
N GLU A 168 -59.99 43.62 -55.30
CA GLU A 168 -58.63 44.09 -55.55
C GLU A 168 -57.83 44.17 -54.25
N THR A 169 -58.40 44.78 -53.20
CA THR A 169 -57.81 44.83 -51.86
C THR A 169 -57.55 43.42 -51.31
N ARG A 170 -58.48 42.47 -51.49
CA ARG A 170 -58.29 41.07 -51.06
C ARG A 170 -57.20 40.35 -51.83
N VAL A 171 -57.06 40.60 -53.14
CA VAL A 171 -55.99 40.02 -53.95
C VAL A 171 -54.64 40.63 -53.57
N GLN A 172 -54.59 41.93 -53.34
CA GLN A 172 -53.36 42.63 -52.94
C GLN A 172 -52.88 42.18 -51.56
N ALA A 173 -53.76 42.17 -50.54
CA ALA A 173 -53.41 41.71 -49.19
C ALA A 173 -52.96 40.23 -49.16
N ARG A 174 -53.52 39.38 -50.04
CA ARG A 174 -53.05 37.99 -50.21
C ARG A 174 -51.64 37.94 -50.78
N ARG A 175 -51.38 38.67 -51.88
CA ARG A 175 -50.03 38.74 -52.50
C ARG A 175 -48.99 39.28 -51.53
N GLU A 176 -49.33 40.31 -50.76
CA GLU A 176 -48.45 40.86 -49.72
C GLU A 176 -48.17 39.84 -48.62
N SER A 177 -49.21 39.14 -48.12
CA SER A 177 -49.03 38.05 -47.15
C SER A 177 -48.19 36.89 -47.69
N ASP A 178 -48.32 36.53 -48.96
CA ASP A 178 -47.57 35.42 -49.56
C ASP A 178 -46.11 35.82 -49.85
N ASN A 179 -45.87 37.08 -50.24
CA ASN A 179 -44.52 37.64 -50.35
C ASN A 179 -43.82 37.69 -48.98
N LEU A 180 -44.47 38.22 -47.95
CA LEU A 180 -43.92 38.29 -46.58
C LEU A 180 -43.62 36.89 -46.02
N ARG A 181 -44.46 35.89 -46.32
CA ARG A 181 -44.18 34.48 -45.98
C ARG A 181 -42.96 33.95 -46.73
N ALA A 182 -42.88 34.18 -48.04
CA ALA A 182 -41.74 33.74 -48.84
C ALA A 182 -40.42 34.41 -48.41
N ASP A 183 -40.45 35.67 -47.98
CA ASP A 183 -39.29 36.37 -47.42
C ASP A 183 -38.90 35.81 -46.05
N ALA A 184 -39.86 35.59 -45.14
CA ALA A 184 -39.59 34.95 -43.85
C ALA A 184 -39.07 33.52 -44.00
N GLU A 185 -39.57 32.73 -44.96
CA GLU A 185 -39.05 31.40 -45.28
C GLU A 185 -37.63 31.44 -45.87
N ARG A 186 -37.33 32.43 -46.72
CA ARG A 186 -35.96 32.66 -47.23
C ARG A 186 -35.01 33.05 -46.11
N GLU A 187 -35.38 34.01 -45.27
CA GLU A 187 -34.55 34.52 -44.18
C GLU A 187 -34.32 33.42 -43.12
N THR A 188 -35.36 32.73 -42.66
CA THR A 188 -35.21 31.62 -41.71
C THR A 188 -34.37 30.47 -42.26
N LYS A 189 -34.45 30.20 -43.58
CA LYS A 189 -33.55 29.23 -44.23
C LYS A 189 -32.10 29.74 -44.25
N GLN A 190 -31.87 31.01 -44.59
CA GLN A 190 -30.53 31.62 -44.58
C GLN A 190 -29.91 31.60 -43.17
N GLN A 191 -30.66 32.04 -42.16
CA GLN A 191 -30.25 32.00 -40.75
C GLN A 191 -29.94 30.56 -40.29
N ARG A 192 -30.76 29.56 -40.66
CA ARG A 192 -30.47 28.15 -40.38
C ARG A 192 -29.21 27.65 -41.07
N THR A 193 -28.93 28.07 -42.31
CA THR A 193 -27.68 27.69 -43.00
C THR A 193 -26.45 28.38 -42.42
N ALA A 194 -26.56 29.65 -42.02
CA ALA A 194 -25.48 30.40 -41.38
C ALA A 194 -25.14 29.80 -40.00
N THR A 195 -26.13 29.63 -39.14
CA THR A 195 -25.94 28.99 -37.82
C THR A 195 -25.43 27.55 -37.93
N ALA A 196 -25.88 26.77 -38.92
CA ALA A 196 -25.31 25.43 -39.17
C ALA A 196 -23.83 25.48 -39.59
N HIS A 197 -23.42 26.50 -40.38
CA HIS A 197 -22.02 26.72 -40.73
C HIS A 197 -21.18 27.14 -39.51
N GLU A 198 -21.65 28.10 -38.73
CA GLU A 198 -21.00 28.55 -37.49
C GLU A 198 -20.82 27.41 -36.48
N ILE A 199 -21.85 26.56 -36.30
CA ILE A 199 -21.77 25.35 -35.45
C ILE A 199 -20.75 24.35 -36.02
N ALA A 200 -20.69 24.15 -37.34
CA ALA A 200 -19.72 23.26 -37.97
C ALA A 200 -18.29 23.79 -37.82
N GLU A 201 -18.08 25.10 -37.97
CA GLU A 201 -16.78 25.77 -37.85
C GLU A 201 -16.27 25.74 -36.41
N THR A 202 -17.10 26.17 -35.45
CA THR A 202 -16.77 26.13 -34.01
C THR A 202 -16.54 24.72 -33.49
N LYS A 203 -17.27 23.73 -34.01
CA LYS A 203 -17.00 22.32 -33.71
C LYS A 203 -15.67 21.87 -34.31
N ALA A 204 -15.35 22.24 -35.55
CA ALA A 204 -14.09 21.88 -36.20
C ALA A 204 -12.87 22.56 -35.55
N THR A 205 -12.98 23.78 -35.04
CA THR A 205 -11.90 24.43 -34.26
C THR A 205 -11.73 23.72 -32.91
N ALA A 206 -12.82 23.48 -32.18
CA ALA A 206 -12.77 22.75 -30.91
C ALA A 206 -12.19 21.33 -31.04
N GLU A 207 -12.57 20.58 -32.10
CA GLU A 207 -12.00 19.24 -32.37
C GLU A 207 -10.48 19.32 -32.68
N ARG A 208 -10.03 20.34 -33.42
CA ARG A 208 -8.60 20.58 -33.66
C ARG A 208 -7.87 20.92 -32.36
N GLU A 209 -8.39 21.82 -31.54
CA GLU A 209 -7.80 22.21 -30.24
C GLU A 209 -7.73 21.03 -29.27
N VAL A 210 -8.79 20.21 -29.20
CA VAL A 210 -8.76 18.97 -28.40
C VAL A 210 -7.73 17.98 -28.95
N SER A 211 -7.57 17.86 -30.27
CA SER A 211 -6.54 17.00 -30.86
C SER A 211 -5.12 17.48 -30.57
N THR A 212 -4.86 18.80 -30.62
CA THR A 212 -3.54 19.36 -30.32
C THR A 212 -3.21 19.24 -28.84
N MET A 213 -4.16 19.55 -27.94
CA MET A 213 -3.99 19.36 -26.50
C MET A 213 -3.73 17.90 -26.11
N ARG A 214 -4.42 16.94 -26.75
CA ARG A 214 -4.13 15.51 -26.55
C ARG A 214 -2.73 15.15 -27.03
N ALA A 215 -2.33 15.60 -28.22
CA ALA A 215 -1.00 15.34 -28.75
C ALA A 215 0.13 15.99 -27.92
N THR A 216 -0.09 17.17 -27.31
CA THR A 216 0.89 17.76 -26.39
C THR A 216 0.93 17.00 -25.06
N ALA A 217 -0.22 16.67 -24.46
CA ALA A 217 -0.28 15.91 -23.23
C ALA A 217 0.36 14.50 -23.37
N GLU A 218 0.13 13.80 -24.48
CA GLU A 218 0.78 12.51 -24.77
C GLU A 218 2.31 12.64 -24.91
N ARG A 219 2.80 13.72 -25.55
CA ARG A 219 4.24 14.03 -25.62
C ARG A 219 4.82 14.33 -24.25
N GLU A 220 4.14 15.13 -23.43
CA GLU A 220 4.57 15.44 -22.07
C GLU A 220 4.59 14.19 -21.18
N ILE A 221 3.56 13.34 -21.24
CA ILE A 221 3.51 12.07 -20.50
C ILE A 221 4.66 11.13 -20.93
N THR A 222 4.95 11.02 -22.23
CA THR A 222 6.06 10.18 -22.72
C THR A 222 7.42 10.75 -22.32
N GLN A 223 7.61 12.08 -22.37
CA GLN A 223 8.83 12.74 -21.89
C GLN A 223 9.03 12.57 -20.38
N LEU A 224 7.99 12.77 -19.57
CA LEU A 224 8.03 12.57 -18.12
C LEU A 224 8.32 11.10 -17.75
N ARG A 225 7.71 10.14 -18.45
CA ARG A 225 8.01 8.70 -18.28
C ARG A 225 9.46 8.38 -18.65
N ALA A 226 9.96 8.90 -19.77
CA ALA A 226 11.35 8.71 -20.18
C ALA A 226 12.36 9.33 -19.19
N LYS A 227 12.05 10.53 -18.65
CA LYS A 227 12.85 11.17 -17.60
C LYS A 227 12.84 10.35 -16.31
N ALA A 228 11.67 9.96 -15.81
CA ALA A 228 11.54 9.14 -14.61
C ALA A 228 12.22 7.76 -14.76
N MET A 229 12.20 7.16 -15.96
CA MET A 229 12.92 5.92 -16.24
C MET A 229 14.44 6.10 -16.18
N ARG A 230 14.98 7.17 -16.78
CA ARG A 230 16.41 7.50 -16.68
C ARG A 230 16.83 7.78 -15.24
N GLU A 231 16.09 8.60 -14.51
CA GLU A 231 16.37 8.88 -13.10
C GLU A 231 16.33 7.58 -12.26
N ALA A 232 15.38 6.67 -12.53
CA ALA A 232 15.33 5.37 -11.85
C ALA A 232 16.48 4.42 -12.26
N GLU A 233 16.99 4.50 -13.48
CA GLU A 233 18.17 3.76 -13.94
C GLU A 233 19.47 4.33 -13.33
N GLU A 234 19.61 5.65 -13.30
CA GLU A 234 20.70 6.36 -12.63
C GLU A 234 20.76 6.00 -11.14
N ARG A 235 19.63 6.08 -10.42
CA ARG A 235 19.55 5.64 -9.01
C ARG A 235 19.88 4.17 -8.80
N ARG A 236 19.47 3.28 -9.71
CA ARG A 236 19.86 1.85 -9.65
C ARG A 236 21.35 1.66 -9.91
N ALA A 237 21.94 2.41 -10.84
CA ALA A 237 23.37 2.37 -11.13
C ALA A 237 24.21 2.92 -9.95
N GLU A 238 23.77 4.02 -9.32
CA GLU A 238 24.35 4.53 -8.06
C GLU A 238 24.31 3.47 -6.95
N ALA A 239 23.14 2.87 -6.70
CA ALA A 239 22.98 1.83 -5.69
C ALA A 239 23.83 0.58 -5.99
N ALA A 240 23.93 0.18 -7.26
CA ALA A 240 24.77 -0.94 -7.69
C ALA A 240 26.27 -0.66 -7.49
N LYS A 241 26.74 0.57 -7.78
CA LYS A 241 28.11 1.00 -7.50
C LYS A 241 28.41 0.99 -6.00
N LEU A 242 27.54 1.56 -5.18
CA LEU A 242 27.70 1.56 -3.71
C LEU A 242 27.72 0.13 -3.14
N LEU A 243 26.90 -0.78 -3.67
CA LEU A 243 26.94 -2.20 -3.29
C LEU A 243 28.22 -2.91 -3.75
N ALA A 244 28.77 -2.58 -4.92
CA ALA A 244 30.05 -3.10 -5.38
C ALA A 244 31.20 -2.59 -4.50
N GLU A 245 31.28 -1.29 -4.25
CA GLU A 245 32.28 -0.68 -3.35
C GLU A 245 32.20 -1.23 -1.92
N ALA A 246 30.99 -1.48 -1.40
CA ALA A 246 30.80 -2.10 -0.09
C ALA A 246 31.28 -3.56 -0.05
N LYS A 247 31.05 -4.34 -1.12
CA LYS A 247 31.59 -5.70 -1.26
C LYS A 247 33.12 -5.69 -1.36
N ASP A 248 33.69 -4.83 -2.20
CA ASP A 248 35.14 -4.71 -2.37
C ASP A 248 35.82 -4.30 -1.06
N LYS A 249 35.21 -3.42 -0.26
CA LYS A 249 35.71 -3.07 1.09
C LYS A 249 35.65 -4.27 2.03
N ARG A 250 34.48 -4.93 2.13
CA ARG A 250 34.30 -6.15 2.94
C ARG A 250 35.31 -7.24 2.57
N ASP A 251 35.55 -7.45 1.29
CA ASP A 251 36.45 -8.50 0.80
C ASP A 251 37.92 -8.15 1.09
N LYS A 252 38.31 -6.87 1.02
CA LYS A 252 39.62 -6.39 1.48
C LYS A 252 39.79 -6.52 3.00
N GLU A 253 38.76 -6.19 3.78
CA GLU A 253 38.75 -6.35 5.24
C GLU A 253 38.88 -7.83 5.63
N LEU A 254 38.16 -8.74 4.94
CA LEU A 254 38.28 -10.18 5.14
C LEU A 254 39.66 -10.72 4.73
N GLN A 255 40.27 -10.21 3.64
CA GLN A 255 41.64 -10.55 3.25
C GLN A 255 42.67 -10.07 4.29
N ALA A 256 42.51 -8.86 4.82
CA ALA A 256 43.38 -8.32 5.87
C ALA A 256 43.27 -9.14 7.17
N LEU A 257 42.04 -9.47 7.60
CA LEU A 257 41.80 -10.37 8.74
C LEU A 257 42.36 -11.78 8.51
N ALA A 258 42.25 -12.33 7.30
CA ALA A 258 42.83 -13.62 6.97
C ALA A 258 44.37 -13.59 7.02
N LEU A 259 44.99 -12.50 6.57
CA LEU A 259 46.44 -12.28 6.69
C LEU A 259 46.86 -12.14 8.16
N GLU A 260 46.16 -11.34 8.96
CA GLU A 260 46.44 -11.19 10.40
C GLU A 260 46.33 -12.52 11.14
N LEU A 261 45.29 -13.31 10.85
CA LEU A 261 45.12 -14.66 11.41
C LEU A 261 46.22 -15.62 10.95
N ALA A 262 46.67 -15.53 9.70
CA ALA A 262 47.79 -16.32 9.19
C ALA A 262 49.11 -15.93 9.86
N GLU A 263 49.43 -14.63 9.96
CA GLU A 263 50.59 -14.14 10.69
C GLU A 263 50.56 -14.54 12.16
N ARG A 264 49.39 -14.47 12.81
CA ARG A 264 49.24 -14.85 14.22
C ARG A 264 49.43 -16.35 14.42
N ARG A 265 48.94 -17.18 13.50
CA ARG A 265 49.20 -18.64 13.49
C ARG A 265 50.68 -18.93 13.27
N GLU A 266 51.30 -18.31 12.27
CA GLU A 266 52.71 -18.48 11.95
C GLU A 266 53.61 -18.01 13.12
N LYS A 267 53.24 -16.92 13.82
CA LYS A 267 53.90 -16.47 15.06
C LYS A 267 53.73 -17.51 16.18
N SER A 268 52.54 -18.06 16.41
CA SER A 268 52.34 -19.11 17.42
C SER A 268 53.05 -20.43 17.07
N GLU A 269 53.07 -20.83 15.79
CA GLU A 269 53.79 -22.03 15.33
C GLU A 269 55.31 -21.83 15.44
N ARG A 270 55.83 -20.63 15.15
CA ARG A 270 57.23 -20.27 15.44
C ARG A 270 57.52 -20.36 16.94
N GLU A 271 56.74 -19.69 17.80
CA GLU A 271 56.93 -19.75 19.25
C GLU A 271 56.85 -21.19 19.80
N GLU A 272 55.93 -22.02 19.31
CA GLU A 272 55.83 -23.43 19.69
C GLU A 272 57.04 -24.23 19.21
N SER A 273 57.49 -24.02 17.96
CA SER A 273 58.69 -24.66 17.41
C SER A 273 59.98 -24.23 18.14
N GLU A 274 60.07 -22.98 18.58
CA GLU A 274 61.18 -22.45 19.38
C GLU A 274 61.16 -23.07 20.79
N ARG A 275 60.00 -23.13 21.44
CA ARG A 275 59.84 -23.81 22.74
C ARG A 275 60.15 -25.31 22.65
N HIS A 276 59.68 -25.99 21.61
CA HIS A 276 59.99 -27.39 21.37
C HIS A 276 61.48 -27.59 21.11
N THR A 277 62.11 -26.77 20.27
CA THR A 277 63.55 -26.83 19.99
C THR A 277 64.38 -26.54 21.24
N ALA A 278 63.97 -25.57 22.07
CA ALA A 278 64.60 -25.29 23.36
C ALA A 278 64.45 -26.45 24.36
N ALA A 279 63.27 -27.08 24.42
CA ALA A 279 63.02 -28.26 25.25
C ALA A 279 63.82 -29.48 24.77
N VAL A 280 63.91 -29.71 23.47
CA VAL A 280 64.77 -30.75 22.86
C VAL A 280 66.25 -30.45 23.15
N ALA A 281 66.71 -29.21 23.04
CA ALA A 281 68.09 -28.85 23.38
C ALA A 281 68.38 -29.03 24.89
N GLN A 282 67.44 -28.67 25.77
CA GLN A 282 67.57 -28.90 27.22
C GLN A 282 67.59 -30.39 27.56
N THR A 283 66.70 -31.20 26.97
CA THR A 283 66.67 -32.65 27.19
C THR A 283 67.89 -33.34 26.60
N GLN A 284 68.36 -32.98 25.40
CA GLN A 284 69.63 -33.44 24.85
C GLN A 284 70.82 -33.06 25.75
N LYS A 285 70.79 -31.87 26.37
CA LYS A 285 71.82 -31.46 27.33
C LYS A 285 71.78 -32.32 28.60
N LEU A 286 70.58 -32.57 29.16
CA LEU A 286 70.41 -33.47 30.30
C LEU A 286 70.80 -34.92 29.98
N VAL A 287 70.49 -35.41 28.78
CA VAL A 287 70.92 -36.73 28.28
C VAL A 287 72.43 -36.78 28.12
N SER A 288 73.07 -35.77 27.52
CA SER A 288 74.54 -35.75 27.40
C SER A 288 75.25 -35.61 28.75
N GLU A 289 74.69 -34.86 29.70
CA GLU A 289 75.15 -34.86 31.10
C GLU A 289 74.94 -36.22 31.78
N ALA A 290 73.81 -36.89 31.53
CA ALA A 290 73.53 -38.21 32.07
C ALA A 290 74.46 -39.28 31.47
N GLU A 291 74.73 -39.24 30.15
CA GLU A 291 75.72 -40.07 29.48
C GLU A 291 77.14 -39.81 29.98
N GLN A 292 77.52 -38.54 30.22
CA GLN A 292 78.81 -38.21 30.81
C GLN A 292 78.92 -38.74 32.25
N ARG A 293 77.86 -38.62 33.05
CA ARG A 293 77.79 -39.21 34.40
C ARG A 293 77.82 -40.75 34.35
N ALA A 294 77.15 -41.36 33.37
CA ALA A 294 77.15 -42.81 33.15
C ALA A 294 78.53 -43.31 32.73
N LYS A 295 79.16 -42.71 31.71
CA LYS A 295 80.55 -43.00 31.29
C LYS A 295 81.54 -42.80 32.44
N ALA A 296 81.43 -41.70 33.19
CA ALA A 296 82.26 -41.49 34.37
C ALA A 296 81.98 -42.49 35.52
N ALA A 297 80.79 -43.08 35.59
CA ALA A 297 80.48 -44.17 36.53
C ALA A 297 80.99 -45.51 36.01
N GLU A 298 80.89 -45.80 34.71
CA GLU A 298 81.47 -46.98 34.05
C GLU A 298 82.99 -46.98 34.15
N ASP A 299 83.66 -45.85 33.94
CA ASP A 299 85.12 -45.77 34.01
C ASP A 299 85.61 -45.90 35.46
N ARG A 300 84.87 -45.36 36.44
CA ARG A 300 85.09 -45.69 37.86
C ARG A 300 84.83 -47.16 38.16
N ALA A 301 83.82 -47.77 37.57
CA ALA A 301 83.52 -49.19 37.76
C ALA A 301 84.63 -50.06 37.18
N LYS A 302 85.12 -49.76 35.97
CA LYS A 302 86.30 -50.41 35.34
C LYS A 302 87.56 -50.20 36.16
N GLU A 303 87.77 -49.02 36.75
CA GLU A 303 88.91 -48.76 37.62
C GLU A 303 88.82 -49.57 38.93
N ILE A 304 87.62 -49.67 39.52
CA ILE A 304 87.36 -50.50 40.70
C ILE A 304 87.54 -51.99 40.36
N GLU A 305 87.03 -52.45 39.22
CA GLU A 305 87.16 -53.82 38.72
C GLU A 305 88.62 -54.16 38.43
N HIS A 306 89.37 -53.27 37.78
CA HIS A 306 90.80 -53.44 37.55
C HIS A 306 91.59 -53.50 38.87
N ARG A 307 91.28 -52.61 39.84
CA ARG A 307 91.87 -52.67 41.19
C ARG A 307 91.47 -53.92 41.97
N ALA A 308 90.28 -54.47 41.73
CA ALA A 308 89.83 -55.71 42.34
C ALA A 308 90.55 -56.92 41.72
N GLU A 309 90.73 -56.93 40.40
CA GLU A 309 91.42 -58.00 39.66
C GLU A 309 92.93 -57.98 39.93
N THR A 310 93.60 -56.82 40.02
CA THR A 310 95.00 -56.77 40.46
C THR A 310 95.15 -57.28 41.89
N ARG A 311 94.28 -56.85 42.81
CA ARG A 311 94.27 -57.33 44.20
C ARG A 311 93.97 -58.83 44.29
N ARG A 312 93.13 -59.36 43.40
CA ARG A 312 92.87 -60.80 43.28
C ARG A 312 94.11 -61.54 42.77
N GLN A 313 94.78 -61.05 41.73
CA GLN A 313 96.01 -61.65 41.21
C GLN A 313 97.16 -61.60 42.24
N GLU A 314 97.29 -60.52 43.01
CA GLU A 314 98.21 -60.43 44.15
C GLU A 314 97.84 -61.43 45.26
N SER A 315 96.55 -61.63 45.53
CA SER A 315 96.06 -62.62 46.51
C SER A 315 96.26 -64.06 46.04
N GLU A 316 96.02 -64.38 44.77
CA GLU A 316 96.30 -65.68 44.17
C GLU A 316 97.81 -65.97 44.12
N ARG A 317 98.63 -64.96 43.81
CA ARG A 317 100.10 -65.08 43.84
C ARG A 317 100.64 -65.33 45.24
N THR A 318 100.17 -64.59 46.24
CA THR A 318 100.57 -64.82 47.65
C THR A 318 100.02 -66.14 48.21
N ALA A 319 98.84 -66.58 47.77
CA ALA A 319 98.32 -67.92 48.08
C ALA A 319 99.20 -69.02 47.46
N ASN A 320 99.59 -68.90 46.20
CA ASN A 320 100.50 -69.86 45.55
C ASN A 320 101.89 -69.86 46.23
N GLU A 321 102.46 -68.69 46.54
CA GLU A 321 103.73 -68.60 47.27
C GLU A 321 103.68 -69.22 48.67
N THR A 322 102.55 -69.14 49.38
CA THR A 322 102.39 -69.79 50.68
C THR A 322 102.18 -71.30 50.56
N VAL A 323 101.44 -71.76 49.54
CA VAL A 323 101.30 -73.18 49.21
C VAL A 323 102.64 -73.80 48.83
N ASP A 324 103.46 -73.14 48.01
CA ASP A 324 104.75 -73.68 47.58
C ASP A 324 105.79 -73.65 48.72
N LYS A 325 105.76 -72.63 49.60
CA LYS A 325 106.53 -72.65 50.86
C LYS A 325 106.10 -73.80 51.78
N ALA A 326 104.80 -74.09 51.87
CA ALA A 326 104.28 -75.20 52.66
C ALA A 326 104.67 -76.57 52.10
N LYS A 327 104.64 -76.75 50.77
CA LYS A 327 105.16 -77.97 50.10
C LYS A 327 106.66 -78.14 50.36
N ALA A 328 107.47 -77.11 50.15
CA ALA A 328 108.91 -77.17 50.39
C ALA A 328 109.27 -77.51 51.85
N LEU A 329 108.47 -77.04 52.82
CA LEU A 329 108.59 -77.45 54.22
C LEU A 329 108.17 -78.92 54.44
N ALA A 330 107.09 -79.37 53.82
CA ALA A 330 106.62 -80.75 53.92
C ALA A 330 107.60 -81.76 53.28
N ASP A 331 108.17 -81.44 52.11
CA ASP A 331 109.19 -82.27 51.45
C ASP A 331 110.47 -82.35 52.30
N LYS A 332 110.85 -81.24 52.96
CA LYS A 332 112.00 -81.21 53.88
C LYS A 332 111.77 -82.10 55.11
N THR A 333 110.62 -82.03 55.76
CA THR A 333 110.32 -82.87 56.92
C THR A 333 110.16 -84.34 56.57
N LEU A 334 109.64 -84.66 55.37
CA LEU A 334 109.61 -86.03 54.84
C LEU A 334 111.02 -86.59 54.61
N SER A 335 111.93 -85.78 54.04
CA SER A 335 113.34 -86.13 53.86
C SER A 335 114.05 -86.37 55.20
N GLU A 336 113.86 -85.49 56.18
CA GLU A 336 114.43 -85.61 57.52
C GLU A 336 113.93 -86.88 58.25
N ALA A 337 112.62 -87.14 58.22
CA ALA A 337 112.02 -88.33 58.82
C ALA A 337 112.46 -89.64 58.13
N GLN A 338 112.65 -89.65 56.81
CA GLN A 338 113.17 -90.81 56.09
C GLN A 338 114.64 -91.11 56.45
N ALA A 339 115.48 -90.07 56.55
CA ALA A 339 116.86 -90.22 56.99
C ALA A 339 116.94 -90.80 58.41
N GLU A 340 116.12 -90.29 59.33
CA GLU A 340 116.06 -90.77 60.71
C GLU A 340 115.56 -92.24 60.80
N ALA A 341 114.53 -92.61 60.03
CA ALA A 341 114.05 -93.99 59.95
C ALA A 341 115.11 -94.97 59.41
N THR A 342 115.93 -94.55 58.44
CA THR A 342 117.06 -95.35 57.96
C THR A 342 118.18 -95.48 59.00
N ARG A 343 118.36 -94.47 59.87
CA ARG A 343 119.36 -94.53 60.96
C ARG A 343 118.96 -95.56 62.01
N VAL A 344 117.75 -95.44 62.57
CA VAL A 344 117.21 -96.34 63.60
C VAL A 344 117.20 -97.81 63.14
N THR A 345 116.85 -98.08 61.88
CA THR A 345 116.83 -99.45 61.35
C THR A 345 118.22 -100.05 61.09
N SER A 346 119.26 -99.23 60.96
CA SER A 346 120.65 -99.69 60.87
C SER A 346 121.27 -99.93 62.26
N GLU A 347 120.99 -99.05 63.22
CA GLU A 347 121.40 -99.19 64.63
C GLU A 347 120.81 -100.47 65.23
N ALA A 348 119.51 -100.73 65.05
CA ALA A 348 118.84 -101.94 65.56
C ALA A 348 119.36 -103.27 64.95
N ARG A 349 119.89 -103.26 63.72
CA ARG A 349 120.51 -104.45 63.11
C ARG A 349 121.89 -104.75 63.71
N SER A 350 122.68 -103.71 63.97
CA SER A 350 123.98 -103.82 64.63
C SER A 350 123.86 -104.47 66.01
N GLU A 351 122.86 -104.08 66.81
CA GLU A 351 122.61 -104.67 68.14
C GLU A 351 122.17 -106.15 68.07
N ALA A 352 121.38 -106.53 67.06
CA ALA A 352 120.93 -107.91 66.86
C ALA A 352 122.09 -108.87 66.52
N ASP A 353 123.07 -108.43 65.71
CA ASP A 353 124.22 -109.27 65.36
C ASP A 353 125.20 -109.44 66.54
N ILE A 354 125.35 -108.42 67.39
CA ILE A 354 126.19 -108.49 68.61
C ILE A 354 125.58 -109.46 69.63
N THR A 355 124.27 -109.36 69.86
CA THR A 355 123.57 -110.21 70.85
C THR A 355 123.49 -111.68 70.41
N THR A 356 123.25 -111.95 69.13
CA THR A 356 123.20 -113.33 68.62
C THR A 356 124.57 -114.02 68.54
N THR A 357 125.67 -113.28 68.35
CA THR A 357 127.02 -113.85 68.40
C THR A 357 127.53 -114.09 69.83
N ALA A 358 127.12 -113.27 70.80
CA ALA A 358 127.37 -113.53 72.22
C ALA A 358 126.67 -114.80 72.71
N ALA A 359 125.37 -114.93 72.48
CA ALA A 359 124.56 -116.06 72.95
C ALA A 359 125.02 -117.42 72.35
N ARG A 360 125.59 -117.44 71.15
CA ARG A 360 126.12 -118.68 70.54
C ARG A 360 127.36 -119.22 71.27
N ARG A 361 128.20 -118.37 71.86
CA ARG A 361 129.41 -118.80 72.58
C ARG A 361 129.06 -119.47 73.91
N GLU A 362 128.08 -118.94 74.64
CA GLU A 362 127.64 -119.53 75.92
C GLU A 362 127.04 -120.95 75.75
N VAL A 363 126.40 -121.23 74.62
CA VAL A 363 125.83 -122.56 74.32
C VAL A 363 126.90 -123.61 74.02
N GLU A 364 128.01 -123.24 73.38
CA GLU A 364 129.11 -124.19 73.08
C GLU A 364 129.87 -124.64 74.35
N ASP A 365 130.14 -123.72 75.28
CA ASP A 365 130.90 -124.06 76.49
C ASP A 365 130.07 -124.88 77.50
N LEU A 366 128.76 -124.62 77.62
CA LEU A 366 127.86 -125.46 78.42
C LEU A 366 127.71 -126.88 77.85
N THR A 367 127.78 -127.04 76.53
CA THR A 367 127.68 -128.36 75.88
C THR A 367 128.91 -129.24 76.20
N ARG A 368 130.11 -128.65 76.26
CA ARG A 368 131.35 -129.37 76.63
C ARG A 368 131.35 -129.88 78.07
N GLN A 369 130.81 -129.10 79.01
CA GLN A 369 130.73 -129.53 80.42
C GLN A 369 129.72 -130.67 80.62
N ARG A 370 128.60 -130.67 79.89
CA ARG A 370 127.62 -131.77 79.91
C ARG A 370 128.23 -133.11 79.50
N ASP A 371 129.04 -133.13 78.44
CA ASP A 371 129.56 -134.38 77.88
C ASP A 371 130.61 -135.05 78.77
N GLN A 372 131.38 -134.27 79.54
CA GLN A 372 132.27 -134.83 80.58
C GLN A 372 131.51 -135.50 81.73
N ILE A 373 130.35 -134.98 82.13
CA ILE A 373 129.53 -135.56 83.21
C ILE A 373 128.78 -136.82 82.71
N THR A 374 128.37 -136.83 81.44
CA THR A 374 127.59 -137.93 80.84
C THR A 374 128.38 -139.25 80.75
N ALA A 375 129.71 -139.19 80.72
CA ALA A 375 130.56 -140.39 80.68
C ALA A 375 130.65 -141.17 82.01
N GLN A 376 130.33 -140.55 83.17
CA GLN A 376 130.58 -141.17 84.48
C GLN A 376 129.45 -142.06 85.03
N LEU A 377 128.23 -142.02 84.48
CA LEU A 377 127.08 -142.79 85.01
C LEU A 377 126.32 -143.62 83.95
N GLY A 378 127.05 -144.08 82.92
CA GLY A 378 126.62 -145.22 82.08
C GLY A 378 126.67 -146.57 82.82
N GLN A 379 127.24 -146.62 84.03
CA GLN A 379 127.04 -147.65 85.03
C GLN A 379 126.33 -146.99 86.22
N LEU A 380 125.10 -147.36 86.61
CA LEU A 380 124.31 -148.53 86.23
C LEU A 380 124.99 -149.88 86.48
N ARG A 381 125.75 -149.91 87.58
CA ARG A 381 125.85 -151.04 88.52
C ARG A 381 126.40 -150.47 89.84
N GLU A 382 125.64 -149.78 90.68
CA GLU A 382 124.41 -150.16 91.38
C GLU A 382 123.47 -148.91 91.48
N MET A 383 122.26 -148.94 90.93
CA MET A 383 120.97 -149.06 91.64
C MET A 383 120.53 -147.91 92.59
N LEU A 384 119.40 -147.27 92.20
CA LEU A 384 118.38 -146.56 93.01
C LEU A 384 118.85 -145.48 94.03
N GLY A 385 118.41 -144.22 93.99
CA GLY A 385 117.38 -143.56 93.18
C GLY A 385 116.15 -143.12 94.00
N GLY A 386 115.91 -141.80 94.07
CA GLY A 386 114.73 -141.16 94.71
C GLY A 386 115.00 -140.60 96.13
N LEU A 387 114.32 -139.54 96.60
CA LEU A 387 113.33 -138.68 95.94
C LEU A 387 113.19 -137.29 96.64
N ALA A 388 112.79 -136.27 95.88
CA ALA A 388 112.75 -134.82 96.12
C ALA A 388 111.80 -134.24 97.22
N ASN A 389 111.91 -132.92 97.51
CA ASN A 389 110.77 -132.01 97.81
C ASN A 389 111.08 -130.48 97.78
N PHE A 390 110.15 -129.63 97.25
CA PHE A 390 109.77 -128.18 97.48
C PHE A 390 110.79 -127.12 98.01
N GLY A 391 110.69 -125.77 97.81
CA GLY A 391 109.76 -124.89 97.07
C GLY A 391 109.39 -123.56 97.80
N GLY A 392 109.79 -122.37 97.30
CA GLY A 392 109.12 -121.05 97.54
C GLY A 392 109.86 -119.83 98.17
N ALA A 393 109.90 -118.69 97.45
CA ALA A 393 109.87 -117.22 97.81
C ALA A 393 110.78 -116.61 98.96
N PRO A 394 110.89 -115.25 99.18
CA PRO A 394 110.51 -114.04 98.40
C PRO A 394 111.60 -112.90 98.29
N ALA A 395 111.24 -111.74 97.70
CA ALA A 395 111.64 -110.34 98.00
C ALA A 395 112.92 -109.61 97.44
N ALA A 396 112.65 -108.44 96.82
CA ALA A 396 113.23 -107.07 96.96
C ALA A 396 114.60 -106.60 96.35
N ALA A 397 114.47 -105.57 95.48
CA ALA A 397 115.22 -104.29 95.36
C ALA A 397 116.70 -104.19 94.86
N ALA A 398 116.94 -103.43 93.77
CA ALA A 398 117.37 -101.99 93.78
C ALA A 398 118.12 -101.49 92.51
N ALA A 399 117.80 -100.25 92.07
CA ALA A 399 118.63 -99.27 91.29
C ALA A 399 119.02 -99.59 89.81
N ALA A 400 119.24 -98.65 88.86
CA ALA A 400 119.22 -97.17 88.90
C ALA A 400 118.88 -96.48 87.53
N ALA A 401 118.32 -95.26 87.60
CA ALA A 401 118.48 -94.06 86.74
C ALA A 401 118.44 -94.08 85.18
N ALA A 402 117.48 -93.36 84.56
CA ALA A 402 117.66 -92.02 83.92
C ALA A 402 116.65 -91.67 82.76
N GLU A 403 116.11 -90.43 82.83
CA GLU A 403 115.54 -89.54 81.78
C GLU A 403 114.45 -89.95 80.74
N SER A 404 113.32 -89.20 80.74
CA SER A 404 112.74 -88.57 79.52
C SER A 404 111.73 -87.44 79.82
N VAL A 405 111.86 -86.37 79.02
CA VAL A 405 111.24 -85.02 78.95
C VAL A 405 109.73 -85.05 78.59
N ASP A 406 108.82 -84.29 79.25
CA ASP A 406 108.18 -82.98 78.88
C ASP A 406 107.57 -82.92 77.45
N SER A 407 106.40 -82.34 77.12
CA SER A 407 105.67 -81.12 77.57
C SER A 407 104.16 -81.24 77.15
N LYS A 408 103.13 -80.65 77.77
CA LYS A 408 102.76 -79.21 77.98
C LYS A 408 102.70 -78.42 76.65
N SER A 409 101.66 -77.71 76.21
CA SER A 409 100.34 -77.34 76.73
C SER A 409 99.47 -76.91 75.50
N GLU A 410 98.21 -76.48 75.55
CA GLU A 410 97.25 -76.15 76.61
C GLU A 410 95.80 -76.36 76.08
N ALA A 411 94.73 -76.08 76.84
CA ALA A 411 93.35 -76.26 76.36
C ALA A 411 92.32 -75.32 77.01
N SER A 412 91.23 -75.03 76.26
CA SER A 412 89.93 -74.52 76.73
C SER A 412 89.90 -73.09 77.36
N SER A 413 88.79 -72.36 77.38
CA SER A 413 87.60 -72.32 76.51
C SER A 413 86.78 -71.08 76.91
N GLU A 414 86.29 -70.29 75.95
CA GLU A 414 85.29 -69.26 76.23
C GLU A 414 84.14 -69.32 75.21
N LYS A 415 82.91 -69.14 75.69
CA LYS A 415 81.70 -69.67 75.04
C LYS A 415 80.52 -68.72 75.24
N SER A 416 79.81 -68.40 74.15
CA SER A 416 78.39 -67.97 74.14
C SER A 416 78.08 -66.60 74.80
N SER A 417 77.18 -65.74 74.30
CA SER A 417 76.41 -65.69 73.05
C SER A 417 75.68 -64.34 72.97
N GLY A 418 75.80 -63.62 71.84
CA GLY A 418 74.93 -62.48 71.50
C GLY A 418 73.90 -62.89 70.45
N LYS A 419 72.61 -62.60 70.68
CA LYS A 419 71.48 -63.23 69.96
C LYS A 419 70.55 -62.21 69.30
N SER A 420 70.16 -62.51 68.05
CA SER A 420 69.03 -61.95 67.24
C SER A 420 69.00 -60.42 67.00
N GLY A 421 68.71 -59.90 65.81
CA GLY A 421 68.14 -60.53 64.61
C GLY A 421 66.66 -60.20 64.44
N GLY A 422 66.37 -58.98 63.98
CA GLY A 422 65.01 -58.53 63.61
C GLY A 422 64.67 -58.92 62.17
N LYS A 423 63.46 -59.44 61.94
CA LYS A 423 62.99 -59.95 60.65
C LYS A 423 61.51 -59.63 60.44
N SER A 424 61.15 -59.36 59.17
CA SER A 424 59.82 -59.47 58.53
C SER A 424 58.64 -58.64 59.07
N GLY A 425 57.91 -58.06 58.11
CA GLY A 425 56.53 -57.59 58.24
C GLY A 425 56.05 -57.13 56.86
N SER A 426 55.18 -57.89 56.23
CA SER A 426 54.64 -57.61 54.89
C SER A 426 53.13 -57.32 54.95
N ASP A 427 52.64 -56.79 53.83
CA ASP A 427 51.26 -56.86 53.32
C ASP A 427 50.15 -55.95 53.90
N ASP A 428 49.22 -55.66 52.97
CA ASP A 428 47.79 -55.33 53.16
C ASP A 428 47.37 -53.96 53.77
N GLN A 429 46.28 -53.32 53.34
CA GLN A 429 45.41 -53.52 52.15
C GLN A 429 44.46 -52.31 51.99
N THR A 430 44.09 -51.92 50.75
CA THR A 430 42.83 -51.17 50.40
C THR A 430 42.55 -49.82 51.12
N GLN A 431 41.67 -48.89 50.75
CA GLN A 431 40.59 -48.69 49.75
C GLN A 431 40.40 -47.14 49.72
N ARG A 432 40.13 -46.41 48.63
CA ARG A 432 38.85 -46.31 47.89
C ARG A 432 38.95 -45.24 46.79
N ILE A 433 38.24 -45.45 45.70
CA ILE A 433 37.80 -44.49 44.67
C ILE A 433 36.27 -44.22 44.91
N PRO A 434 35.50 -43.43 44.10
CA PRO A 434 35.79 -42.37 43.11
C PRO A 434 34.86 -41.12 43.21
N ALA A 435 35.10 -40.10 42.36
CA ALA A 435 34.09 -39.19 41.73
C ALA A 435 34.84 -38.29 40.70
N THR A 436 34.65 -38.39 39.37
CA THR A 436 33.62 -37.70 38.54
C THR A 436 33.56 -36.17 38.73
N SER A 437 33.57 -35.29 37.73
CA SER A 437 33.52 -35.37 36.25
C SER A 437 34.17 -34.07 35.69
N GLY A 438 34.82 -34.04 34.54
CA GLY A 438 34.18 -34.05 33.21
C GLY A 438 33.82 -32.62 32.77
N SER A 439 34.57 -32.07 31.81
CA SER A 439 34.23 -30.90 31.00
C SER A 439 33.90 -31.34 29.57
#